data_AF-A0A4R4YNQ3-F1
#
_entry.id   AF-A0A4R4YNQ3-F1
#
_cell.length_a   1.000
_cell.length_b   1.000
_cell.length_c   1.000
_cell.angle_alpha   90.00
_cell.angle_beta   90.00
_cell.angle_gamma   90.00
#
_symmetry.space_group_name_H-M   'P 1'
#
loop_
_entity.id
_entity.type
_entity.pdbx_description
1 polymer ?
#
loop_
_entity_poly.entity_id
_entity_poly.type
_entity_poly.pdbx_seq_one_letter_code
_entity_poly.pdbx_strand_id
1 'polypeptide(L)'
;MAIFLLLVAAGVSITGLISDNDGLLKVGWVIWAFGLLGLLLRKLRGKRKFRTVEEAQTAADAGNTHALRSLASVAKLNGDLVECERLLLLAVDKGDVEAMWDMGRLYDLRDGDLVAAEPWFRMAAEHGHFFAKRLFRSGHALNMDGTTPL
;
A
#
# COMPACT_ATOMS: atom_id res chain seq x y z
N MET A 1 15.13 10.28 -13.91
CA MET A 1 14.32 10.82 -15.04
C MET A 1 13.30 11.86 -14.61
N ALA A 2 12.36 11.57 -13.69
CA ALA A 2 11.33 12.55 -13.30
C ALA A 2 11.88 13.87 -12.71
N ILE A 3 12.92 13.80 -11.86
CA ILE A 3 13.56 15.00 -11.27
C ILE A 3 14.20 15.88 -12.34
N PHE A 4 14.81 15.28 -13.37
CA PHE A 4 15.42 16.00 -14.48
C PHE A 4 14.38 16.80 -15.29
N LEU A 5 13.20 16.21 -15.54
CA LEU A 5 12.10 16.89 -16.22
C LEU A 5 11.60 18.11 -15.42
N LEU A 6 11.56 18.04 -14.10
CA LEU A 6 11.16 19.18 -13.26
C LEU A 6 12.15 20.34 -13.33
N LEU A 7 13.46 20.04 -13.38
CA LEU A 7 14.50 21.06 -13.55
C LEU A 7 14.43 21.73 -14.93
N VAL A 8 14.20 20.94 -15.98
CA VAL A 8 14.01 21.46 -17.35
C VAL A 8 12.73 22.30 -17.43
N ALA A 9 11.62 21.84 -16.85
CA ALA A 9 10.37 22.58 -16.81
C ALA A 9 10.52 23.93 -16.11
N ALA A 10 11.24 23.97 -14.98
CA ALA A 10 11.52 25.20 -14.26
C ALA A 10 12.30 26.21 -15.13
N GLY A 11 13.34 25.76 -15.85
CA GLY A 11 14.11 26.61 -16.77
C GLY A 11 13.28 27.16 -17.93
N VAL A 12 12.44 26.32 -18.55
CA VAL A 12 11.53 26.72 -19.64
C VAL A 12 10.47 27.71 -19.17
N SER A 13 9.89 27.50 -17.99
CA SER A 13 8.90 28.42 -17.40
C SER A 13 9.52 29.78 -17.03
N ILE A 14 10.73 29.80 -16.45
CA ILE A 14 11.44 31.06 -16.13
C ILE A 14 11.75 31.84 -17.42
N THR A 15 12.22 31.14 -18.46
CA THR A 15 12.51 31.77 -19.75
C THR A 15 11.25 32.30 -20.42
N GLY A 16 10.14 31.55 -20.38
CA GLY A 16 8.84 31.97 -20.90
C GLY A 16 8.29 33.21 -20.20
N LEU A 17 8.49 33.32 -18.88
CA LEU A 17 8.07 34.49 -18.09
C LEU A 17 8.90 35.75 -18.41
N ILE A 18 10.21 35.60 -18.60
CA ILE A 18 11.11 36.72 -18.96
C ILE A 18 10.84 37.22 -20.39
N SER A 19 10.43 36.32 -21.30
CA SER A 19 10.20 36.63 -22.72
C SER A 19 8.74 36.93 -23.07
N ASP A 20 7.84 36.98 -22.09
CA ASP A 20 6.37 37.12 -22.25
C ASP A 20 5.80 36.19 -23.33
N ASN A 21 6.29 34.94 -23.34
CA ASN A 21 5.97 33.95 -24.35
C ASN A 21 5.03 32.87 -23.78
N ASP A 22 3.74 33.05 -24.02
CA ASP A 22 2.68 32.14 -23.59
C ASP A 22 2.86 30.70 -24.12
N GLY A 23 3.51 30.53 -25.28
CA GLY A 23 3.86 29.21 -25.82
C GLY A 23 4.85 28.45 -24.94
N LEU A 24 5.88 29.15 -24.44
CA LEU A 24 6.87 28.56 -23.53
C LEU A 24 6.27 28.21 -22.17
N LEU A 25 5.33 29.03 -21.68
CA LEU A 25 4.61 28.73 -20.44
C LEU A 25 3.78 27.44 -20.59
N LYS A 26 3.02 27.29 -21.69
CA LYS A 26 2.25 26.08 -22.00
C LYS A 26 3.14 24.83 -22.08
N VAL A 27 4.31 24.92 -22.72
CA VAL A 27 5.28 23.82 -22.78
C VAL A 27 5.79 23.48 -21.38
N GLY A 28 6.09 24.49 -20.55
CA GLY A 28 6.46 24.29 -19.15
C GLY A 28 5.41 23.48 -18.37
N TRP A 29 4.13 23.85 -18.47
CA TRP A 29 3.02 23.14 -17.83
C TRP A 29 2.93 21.67 -18.24
N VAL A 30 3.14 21.37 -19.52
CA VAL A 30 3.16 19.98 -20.02
C VAL A 30 4.32 19.20 -19.40
N ILE A 31 5.53 19.77 -19.34
CA ILE A 31 6.70 19.09 -18.77
C ILE A 31 6.52 18.87 -17.25
N TRP A 32 5.94 19.84 -16.53
CA TRP A 32 5.56 19.69 -15.13
C TRP A 32 4.58 18.52 -14.91
N ALA A 33 3.53 18.45 -15.74
CA ALA A 33 2.55 17.37 -15.66
C ALA A 33 3.20 15.99 -15.85
N PHE A 34 4.09 15.83 -16.84
CA PHE A 34 4.83 14.58 -17.06
C PHE A 34 5.81 14.24 -15.92
N GLY A 35 6.50 15.23 -15.36
CA GLY A 35 7.39 15.03 -14.21
C GLY A 35 6.64 14.55 -12.97
N LEU A 36 5.51 15.20 -12.67
CA LEU A 36 4.62 14.83 -11.57
C LEU A 36 3.99 13.45 -11.78
N LEU A 37 3.50 13.16 -12.99
CA LEU A 37 2.97 11.85 -13.36
C LEU A 37 4.04 10.75 -13.21
N GLY A 38 5.28 11.02 -13.62
CA GLY A 38 6.40 10.11 -13.43
C GLY A 38 6.68 9.81 -11.96
N LEU A 39 6.59 10.81 -11.08
CA LEU A 39 6.71 10.62 -9.62
C LEU A 39 5.53 9.82 -9.04
N LEU A 40 4.32 10.08 -9.51
CA LEU A 40 3.12 9.33 -9.11
C LEU A 40 3.24 7.87 -9.51
N LEU A 41 3.59 7.59 -10.77
CA LEU A 41 3.81 6.23 -11.27
C LEU A 41 4.95 5.53 -10.52
N ARG A 42 6.02 6.25 -10.15
CA ARG A 42 7.09 5.69 -9.32
C ARG A 42 6.59 5.33 -7.91
N LYS A 43 5.75 6.16 -7.30
CA LYS A 43 5.15 5.88 -5.99
C LYS A 43 4.21 4.67 -6.05
N LEU A 44 3.47 4.51 -7.15
CA LEU A 44 2.63 3.33 -7.40
C LEU A 44 3.48 2.07 -7.65
N ARG A 45 4.56 2.19 -8.43
CA ARG A 45 5.46 1.07 -8.78
C ARG A 45 6.34 0.64 -7.61
N GLY A 46 6.74 1.56 -6.73
CA GLY A 46 7.58 1.30 -5.56
C GLY A 46 6.93 0.41 -4.49
N LYS A 47 5.65 0.07 -4.64
CA LYS A 47 4.97 -0.92 -3.78
C LYS A 47 5.12 -2.37 -4.25
N ARG A 48 5.55 -2.62 -5.50
CA ARG A 48 5.84 -3.98 -5.99
C ARG A 48 7.30 -4.33 -5.72
N LYS A 49 7.55 -5.01 -4.59
CA LYS A 49 8.89 -5.46 -4.18
C LYS A 49 9.38 -6.68 -4.97
N PHE A 50 8.46 -7.47 -5.53
CA PHE A 50 8.75 -8.59 -6.42
C PHE A 50 8.36 -8.24 -7.86
N ARG A 51 9.22 -8.56 -8.82
CA ARG A 51 9.08 -8.16 -10.22
C ARG A 51 8.19 -9.14 -11.00
N THR A 52 8.20 -10.41 -10.59
CA THR A 52 7.37 -11.49 -11.13
C THR A 52 6.72 -12.30 -10.01
N VAL A 53 5.69 -13.09 -10.35
CA VAL A 53 5.04 -14.03 -9.40
C VAL A 53 6.00 -15.16 -9.02
N GLU A 54 6.83 -15.62 -9.95
CA GLU A 54 7.83 -16.67 -9.71
C GLU A 54 8.87 -16.25 -8.66
N GLU A 55 9.40 -15.03 -8.75
CA GLU A 55 10.31 -14.49 -7.73
C GLU A 55 9.65 -14.42 -6.35
N ALA A 56 8.37 -14.01 -6.31
CA ALA A 56 7.60 -13.99 -5.08
C ALA A 56 7.34 -15.41 -4.55
N GLN A 57 7.12 -16.40 -5.41
CA GLN A 57 6.94 -17.79 -5.01
C GLN A 57 8.22 -18.35 -4.40
N THR A 58 9.37 -18.20 -5.07
CA THR A 58 10.65 -18.67 -4.54
C THR A 58 10.98 -18.01 -3.20
N ALA A 59 10.70 -16.70 -3.06
CA ALA A 59 10.89 -16.01 -1.79
C ALA A 59 9.92 -16.49 -0.71
N ALA A 60 8.66 -16.77 -1.06
CA ALA A 60 7.66 -17.31 -0.15
C ALA A 60 8.03 -18.72 0.34
N ASP A 61 8.54 -19.56 -0.56
CA ASP A 61 9.04 -20.91 -0.24
C ASP A 61 10.26 -20.84 0.68
N ALA A 62 11.13 -19.84 0.49
CA ALA A 62 12.22 -19.52 1.42
C ALA A 62 11.75 -18.90 2.76
N GLY A 63 10.44 -18.71 2.92
CA GLY A 63 9.80 -18.23 4.13
C GLY A 63 9.74 -16.71 4.29
N ASN A 64 9.97 -15.96 3.23
CA ASN A 64 9.80 -14.51 3.24
C ASN A 64 8.31 -14.14 3.38
N THR A 65 7.93 -13.61 4.55
CA THR A 65 6.54 -13.27 4.85
C THR A 65 6.01 -12.12 4.00
N HIS A 66 6.86 -11.20 3.58
CA HIS A 66 6.48 -10.14 2.63
C HIS A 66 6.14 -10.73 1.26
N ALA A 67 6.83 -11.79 0.85
CA ALA A 67 6.52 -12.50 -0.40
C ALA A 67 5.16 -13.20 -0.31
N LEU A 68 4.91 -13.90 0.81
CA LEU A 68 3.61 -14.51 1.11
C LEU A 68 2.46 -13.49 1.05
N ARG A 69 2.60 -12.32 1.68
CA ARG A 69 1.59 -11.24 1.60
C ARG A 69 1.42 -10.66 0.20
N SER A 70 2.51 -10.60 -0.58
CA SER A 70 2.46 -10.12 -1.95
C SER A 70 1.68 -11.08 -2.84
N LEU A 71 1.92 -12.39 -2.69
CA LEU A 71 1.15 -13.43 -3.39
C LEU A 71 -0.31 -13.44 -2.93
N ALA A 72 -0.57 -13.30 -1.63
CA ALA A 72 -1.94 -13.20 -1.10
C ALA A 72 -2.68 -12.00 -1.71
N SER A 73 -2.00 -10.85 -1.84
CA SER A 73 -2.57 -9.67 -2.51
C SER A 73 -2.91 -9.93 -3.97
N VAL A 74 -2.10 -10.72 -4.69
CA VAL A 74 -2.38 -11.14 -6.07
C VAL A 74 -3.58 -12.08 -6.12
N ALA A 75 -3.63 -13.09 -5.24
CA ALA A 75 -4.77 -14.01 -5.13
C ALA A 75 -6.08 -13.25 -4.85
N LYS A 76 -6.05 -12.31 -3.91
CA LYS A 76 -7.18 -11.41 -3.59
C LYS A 76 -7.66 -10.61 -4.79
N LEU A 77 -6.74 -10.03 -5.57
CA LEU A 77 -7.08 -9.26 -6.77
C LEU A 77 -7.68 -10.13 -7.88
N ASN A 78 -7.30 -11.41 -7.93
CA ASN A 78 -7.86 -12.38 -8.86
C ASN A 78 -9.21 -12.97 -8.38
N GLY A 79 -9.67 -12.58 -7.19
CA GLY A 79 -10.89 -13.10 -6.57
C GLY A 79 -10.73 -14.45 -5.86
N ASP A 80 -9.50 -14.99 -5.80
CA ASP A 80 -9.20 -16.22 -5.07
C ASP A 80 -8.97 -15.91 -3.59
N LEU A 81 -10.08 -15.77 -2.85
CA LEU A 81 -10.05 -15.46 -1.43
C LEU A 81 -9.54 -16.64 -0.58
N VAL A 82 -9.70 -17.88 -1.06
CA VAL A 82 -9.26 -19.10 -0.36
C VAL A 82 -7.74 -19.17 -0.37
N GLU A 83 -7.11 -18.99 -1.53
CA GLU A 83 -5.65 -18.98 -1.62
C GLU A 83 -5.06 -17.75 -0.92
N CYS A 84 -5.74 -16.59 -1.00
CA CYS A 84 -5.36 -15.42 -0.22
C CYS A 84 -5.33 -15.73 1.28
N GLU A 85 -6.38 -16.35 1.82
CA GLU A 85 -6.47 -16.73 3.24
C GLU A 85 -5.33 -17.69 3.62
N ARG A 86 -5.09 -18.73 2.81
CA ARG A 86 -4.02 -19.71 3.04
C ARG A 86 -2.64 -19.06 3.10
N LEU A 87 -2.35 -18.15 2.17
CA LEU A 87 -1.06 -17.46 2.11
C LEU A 87 -0.87 -16.48 3.27
N LEU A 88 -1.94 -15.78 3.69
CA LEU A 88 -1.89 -14.90 4.85
C LEU A 88 -1.71 -15.69 6.15
N LEU A 89 -2.40 -16.82 6.33
CA LEU A 89 -2.21 -17.70 7.48
C LEU A 89 -0.76 -18.16 7.61
N LEU A 90 -0.13 -18.58 6.51
CA LEU A 90 1.28 -18.97 6.53
C LEU A 90 2.22 -17.81 6.89
N ALA A 91 1.86 -16.57 6.56
CA ALA A 91 2.62 -15.39 6.97
C ALA A 91 2.38 -15.05 8.44
N VAL A 92 1.15 -15.22 8.94
CA VAL A 92 0.80 -15.05 10.37
C VAL A 92 1.52 -16.07 11.24
N ASP A 93 1.59 -17.33 10.83
CA ASP A 93 2.31 -18.40 11.55
C ASP A 93 3.81 -18.09 11.69
N LYS A 94 4.34 -17.26 10.78
CA LYS A 94 5.73 -16.76 10.80
C LYS A 94 5.88 -15.43 11.54
N GLY A 95 4.82 -14.93 12.17
CA GLY A 95 4.80 -13.71 12.97
C GLY A 95 4.68 -12.42 12.16
N ASP A 96 4.21 -12.46 10.90
CA ASP A 96 4.03 -11.24 10.11
C ASP A 96 2.83 -10.43 10.60
N VAL A 97 3.14 -9.35 11.31
CA VAL A 97 2.17 -8.41 11.90
C VAL A 97 1.27 -7.74 10.85
N GLU A 98 1.78 -7.50 9.65
CA GLU A 98 0.98 -6.93 8.55
C GLU A 98 0.03 -8.00 7.98
N ALA A 99 0.40 -9.27 8.00
CA ALA A 99 -0.48 -10.36 7.54
C ALA A 99 -1.68 -10.54 8.49
N MET A 100 -1.47 -10.35 9.80
CA MET A 100 -2.55 -10.35 10.79
C MET A 100 -3.57 -9.25 10.51
N TRP A 101 -3.09 -8.06 10.13
CA TRP A 101 -3.97 -6.96 9.70
C TRP A 101 -4.69 -7.27 8.39
N ASP A 102 -3.98 -7.80 7.40
CA ASP A 102 -4.57 -8.15 6.10
C ASP A 102 -5.60 -9.29 6.21
N MET A 103 -5.47 -10.19 7.21
CA MET A 103 -6.48 -11.19 7.55
C MET A 103 -7.77 -10.56 8.03
N GLY A 104 -7.71 -9.61 8.98
CA GLY A 104 -8.91 -8.90 9.41
C GLY A 104 -9.62 -8.21 8.24
N ARG A 105 -8.86 -7.60 7.33
CA ARG A 105 -9.40 -6.99 6.10
C ARG A 105 -9.92 -8.00 5.08
N LEU A 106 -9.52 -9.26 5.16
CA LEU A 106 -10.03 -10.32 4.29
C LEU A 106 -11.43 -10.75 4.76
N TYR A 107 -11.60 -10.99 6.06
CA TYR A 107 -12.90 -11.36 6.65
C TYR A 107 -13.93 -10.22 6.54
N ASP A 108 -13.53 -8.98 6.82
CA ASP A 108 -14.38 -7.80 6.64
C ASP A 108 -14.86 -7.66 5.18
N LEU A 109 -13.97 -7.95 4.21
CA LEU A 109 -14.34 -7.89 2.79
C LEU A 109 -15.27 -9.04 2.35
N ARG A 110 -15.05 -10.26 2.85
CA ARG A 110 -15.77 -11.45 2.38
C ARG A 110 -17.20 -11.48 2.91
N ASP A 111 -17.36 -11.21 4.19
CA ASP A 111 -18.60 -11.50 4.91
C ASP A 111 -19.25 -10.22 5.48
N GLY A 112 -18.57 -9.07 5.42
CA GLY A 112 -18.98 -7.86 6.16
C GLY A 112 -18.97 -8.08 7.67
N ASP A 113 -18.33 -9.17 8.11
CA ASP A 113 -18.39 -9.65 9.47
C ASP A 113 -17.20 -9.12 10.27
N LEU A 114 -17.43 -7.94 10.86
CA LEU A 114 -16.49 -7.32 11.78
C LEU A 114 -16.22 -8.22 13.01
N VAL A 115 -17.13 -9.12 13.37
CA VAL A 115 -16.94 -10.06 14.49
C VAL A 115 -15.87 -11.10 14.12
N ALA A 116 -15.89 -11.61 12.89
CA ALA A 116 -14.87 -12.53 12.39
C ALA A 116 -13.52 -11.82 12.15
N ALA A 117 -13.54 -10.54 11.80
CA ALA A 117 -12.34 -9.73 11.54
C ALA A 117 -11.65 -9.23 12.83
N GLU A 118 -12.41 -8.96 13.89
CA GLU A 118 -11.91 -8.38 15.14
C GLU A 118 -10.73 -9.16 15.76
N PRO A 119 -10.76 -10.50 15.90
CA PRO A 119 -9.66 -11.24 16.52
C PRO A 119 -8.32 -11.01 15.80
N TRP A 120 -8.37 -10.93 14.46
CA TRP A 120 -7.19 -10.69 13.64
C TRP A 120 -6.64 -9.27 13.81
N PHE A 121 -7.52 -8.28 13.84
CA PHE A 121 -7.10 -6.90 14.08
C PHE A 121 -6.57 -6.69 15.50
N ARG A 122 -7.19 -7.32 16.50
CA ARG A 122 -6.70 -7.30 17.88
C ARG A 122 -5.32 -7.92 17.99
N MET A 123 -5.12 -9.10 17.40
CA MET A 123 -3.82 -9.76 17.36
C MET A 123 -2.75 -8.88 16.68
N ALA A 124 -3.09 -8.22 15.57
CA ALA A 124 -2.20 -7.28 14.91
C ALA A 124 -1.82 -6.10 15.83
N ALA A 125 -2.78 -5.56 16.60
CA ALA A 125 -2.52 -4.48 17.55
C ALA A 125 -1.58 -4.90 18.68
N GLU A 126 -1.83 -6.08 19.26
CA GLU A 126 -0.98 -6.69 20.30
C GLU A 126 0.46 -6.88 19.82
N HIS A 127 0.64 -7.27 18.55
CA HIS A 127 1.95 -7.48 17.94
C HIS A 127 2.59 -6.22 17.36
N GLY A 128 1.98 -5.05 17.49
CA GLY A 128 2.64 -3.78 17.14
C GLY A 128 2.14 -3.06 15.90
N HIS A 129 1.10 -3.57 15.20
CA HIS A 129 0.63 -2.98 13.96
C HIS A 129 0.15 -1.53 14.16
N PHE A 130 0.67 -0.61 13.35
CA PHE A 130 0.49 0.84 13.54
C PHE A 130 -0.98 1.27 13.51
N PHE A 131 -1.73 0.80 12.50
CA PHE A 131 -3.15 1.15 12.38
C PHE A 131 -4.00 0.39 13.38
N ALA A 132 -3.68 -0.87 13.65
CA ALA A 132 -4.47 -1.69 14.57
C ALA A 132 -4.36 -1.17 16.00
N LYS A 133 -3.17 -0.73 16.44
CA LYS A 133 -2.97 -0.10 17.75
C LYS A 133 -3.80 1.16 17.98
N ARG A 134 -4.20 1.87 16.92
CA ARG A 134 -5.10 3.01 17.03
C ARG A 134 -6.56 2.60 17.18
N LEU A 135 -6.92 1.44 16.63
CA LEU A 135 -8.25 0.84 16.77
C LEU A 135 -8.43 0.11 18.11
N PHE A 136 -7.34 -0.47 18.63
CA PHE A 136 -7.31 -1.25 19.86
C PHE A 136 -6.24 -0.68 20.82
N ARG A 137 -6.67 0.02 21.88
CA ARG A 137 -5.82 0.28 23.05
C ARG A 137 -5.71 -1.00 23.89
N SER A 138 -4.61 -1.18 24.62
CA SER A 138 -4.45 -2.32 25.53
C SER A 138 -5.66 -2.45 26.46
N GLY A 139 -6.38 -3.57 26.39
CA GLY A 139 -7.54 -3.85 27.24
C GLY A 139 -8.87 -3.21 26.83
N HIS A 140 -9.00 -2.62 25.63
CA HIS A 140 -10.27 -2.01 25.17
C HIS A 140 -10.81 -2.69 23.89
N ALA A 141 -12.15 -2.70 23.74
CA ALA A 141 -12.85 -3.18 22.54
C ALA A 141 -12.76 -2.19 21.35
N LEU A 142 -13.09 -2.67 20.16
CA LEU A 142 -13.02 -1.97 18.87
C LEU A 142 -13.64 -0.55 18.94
N ASN A 143 -12.82 0.50 18.75
CA ASN A 143 -13.32 1.88 18.75
C ASN A 143 -14.02 2.16 17.40
N MET A 144 -15.31 1.80 17.30
CA MET A 144 -16.05 1.73 16.04
C MET A 144 -16.55 3.06 15.48
N ASP A 145 -16.57 4.15 16.26
CA ASP A 145 -17.25 5.40 15.85
C ASP A 145 -16.33 6.61 15.68
N GLY A 146 -15.08 6.56 16.17
CA GLY A 146 -14.14 7.67 16.12
C GLY A 146 -14.61 8.93 16.86
N THR A 147 -15.68 8.86 17.68
CA THR A 147 -16.26 10.02 18.37
C THR A 147 -15.81 10.13 19.82
N THR A 148 -15.19 9.10 20.39
CA THR A 148 -14.56 9.18 21.69
C THR A 148 -13.11 9.66 21.55
N PRO A 149 -12.78 10.88 22.02
CA PRO A 149 -11.39 11.18 22.27
C PRO A 149 -10.95 10.30 23.44
N LEU A 150 -9.82 9.62 23.27
CA LEU A 150 -9.10 9.00 24.36
C LEU A 150 -7.71 9.58 24.49
#